data_AF-A0A7C7J1R4-F1
#
_entry.id   AF-A0A7C7J1R4-F1
#
_cell.length_a   1.000
_cell.length_b   1.000
_cell.length_c   1.000
_cell.angle_alpha   90.00
_cell.angle_beta   90.00
_cell.angle_gamma   90.00
#
_symmetry.space_group_name_H-M   'P 1'
#
loop_
_entity.id
_entity.type
_entity.pdbx_description
1 polymer ?
#
loop_
_entity_poly.entity_id
_entity_poly.type
_entity_poly.pdbx_seq_one_letter_code
_entity_poly.pdbx_strand_id
1 'polypeptide(L)'
;MIAIIAISLAAITTVASASSKNASPADGFDIHIMAPHAMPDGSVAGPFHHYCKGIEGGKILQCLLFKSTDPEARLVEIEYFIAKDIVRENVSLYTWNRHYHDHAEEVATG
;
A
#
# COMPACT_ATOMS: atom_id res chain seq x y z
N MET A 1 -63.57 -23.70 21.10
CA MET A 1 -63.08 -23.39 19.74
C MET A 1 -61.78 -22.63 19.88
N ILE A 2 -60.64 -23.25 19.57
CA ILE A 2 -59.33 -22.60 19.59
C ILE A 2 -58.96 -22.36 18.12
N ALA A 3 -58.88 -21.11 17.71
CA ALA A 3 -58.51 -20.72 16.36
C ALA A 3 -56.99 -20.69 16.25
N ILE A 4 -56.43 -21.58 15.44
CA ILE A 4 -55.00 -21.61 15.10
C ILE A 4 -54.79 -20.59 13.98
N ILE A 5 -54.14 -19.47 14.31
CA ILE A 5 -53.73 -18.46 13.32
C ILE A 5 -52.37 -18.88 12.78
N ALA A 6 -52.35 -19.39 11.55
CA ALA A 6 -51.11 -19.69 10.83
C ALA A 6 -50.48 -18.36 10.37
N ILE A 7 -49.39 -17.95 11.02
CA ILE A 7 -48.58 -16.80 10.60
C ILE A 7 -47.58 -17.29 9.55
N SER A 8 -47.87 -17.01 8.29
CA SER A 8 -46.97 -17.30 7.16
C SER A 8 -45.76 -16.36 7.22
N LEU A 9 -44.58 -16.91 7.48
CA LEU A 9 -43.32 -16.19 7.52
C LEU A 9 -42.86 -15.90 6.08
N ALA A 10 -43.13 -14.68 5.59
CA ALA A 10 -42.58 -14.22 4.32
C ALA A 10 -41.07 -13.95 4.48
N ALA A 11 -40.23 -14.75 3.83
CA ALA A 11 -38.80 -14.55 3.80
C ALA A 11 -38.47 -13.28 3.00
N ILE A 12 -38.08 -12.21 3.70
CA ILE A 12 -37.56 -10.99 3.10
C ILE A 12 -36.15 -11.30 2.61
N THR A 13 -35.99 -11.57 1.32
CA THR A 13 -34.69 -11.63 0.68
C THR A 13 -34.13 -10.23 0.54
N THR A 14 -33.23 -9.83 1.43
CA THR A 14 -32.43 -8.62 1.28
C THR A 14 -31.46 -8.83 0.12
N VAL A 15 -31.75 -8.23 -1.03
CA VAL A 15 -30.79 -8.13 -2.14
C VAL A 15 -29.75 -7.11 -1.69
N ALA A 16 -28.56 -7.56 -1.31
CA ALA A 16 -27.45 -6.66 -1.00
C ALA A 16 -27.03 -5.95 -2.29
N SER A 17 -27.40 -4.68 -2.44
CA SER A 17 -26.82 -3.82 -3.46
C SER A 17 -25.33 -3.69 -3.17
N ALA A 18 -24.51 -4.33 -3.99
CA ALA A 18 -23.08 -4.07 -4.04
C ALA A 18 -22.90 -2.64 -4.57
N SER A 19 -22.90 -1.68 -3.64
CA SER A 19 -22.54 -0.30 -3.95
C SER A 19 -21.08 -0.34 -4.43
N SER A 20 -20.83 -0.01 -5.70
CA SER A 20 -19.47 0.20 -6.19
C SER A 20 -18.92 1.38 -5.42
N LYS A 21 -18.18 1.12 -4.34
CA LYS A 21 -17.38 2.16 -3.69
C LYS A 21 -16.46 2.71 -4.77
N ASN A 22 -16.57 4.00 -5.06
CA ASN A 22 -15.55 4.68 -5.85
C ASN A 22 -14.21 4.42 -5.17
N ALA A 23 -13.22 3.94 -5.92
CA ALA A 23 -11.89 3.70 -5.38
C ALA A 23 -11.34 4.99 -4.78
N SER A 24 -10.90 4.92 -3.53
CA SER A 24 -10.22 5.97 -2.80
C SER A 24 -8.73 5.96 -3.13
N PRO A 25 -8.02 7.09 -3.05
CA PRO A 25 -6.57 7.10 -3.05
C PRO A 25 -5.93 6.24 -1.95
N ALA A 26 -6.66 5.85 -0.91
CA ALA A 26 -6.16 4.93 0.11
C ALA A 26 -6.24 3.44 -0.32
N ASP A 27 -6.91 3.12 -1.41
CA ASP A 27 -7.07 1.75 -1.90
C ASP A 27 -5.88 1.33 -2.79
N GLY A 28 -5.62 0.01 -2.88
CA GLY A 28 -4.72 -0.59 -3.87
C GLY A 28 -3.26 -0.78 -3.42
N PHE A 29 -2.95 -0.59 -2.13
CA PHE A 29 -1.63 -0.89 -1.55
C PHE A 29 -1.43 -2.40 -1.33
N ASP A 30 -1.59 -3.18 -2.39
CA ASP A 30 -1.65 -4.65 -2.35
C ASP A 30 -0.30 -5.33 -2.62
N ILE A 31 0.74 -4.56 -2.99
CA ILE A 31 2.09 -5.08 -3.19
C ILE A 31 2.80 -5.04 -1.83
N HIS A 32 3.13 -6.20 -1.27
CA HIS A 32 3.84 -6.30 0.00
C HIS A 32 5.29 -6.74 -0.21
N ILE A 33 6.24 -5.93 0.28
CA ILE A 33 7.69 -6.15 0.19
C ILE A 33 8.32 -5.98 1.58
N MET A 34 9.29 -6.81 1.93
CA MET A 34 10.15 -6.63 3.10
C MET A 34 11.56 -6.28 2.69
N ALA A 35 12.00 -5.09 3.08
CA ALA A 35 13.34 -4.62 2.77
C ALA A 35 13.97 -3.88 3.96
N PRO A 36 15.30 -3.93 4.12
CA PRO A 36 16.01 -2.93 4.92
C PRO A 36 15.81 -1.54 4.30
N HIS A 37 16.04 -0.48 5.07
CA HIS A 37 16.01 0.91 4.59
C HIS A 37 17.33 1.59 4.91
N ALA A 38 17.95 2.23 3.92
CA ALA A 38 19.15 3.04 4.11
C ALA A 38 18.79 4.44 4.62
N MET A 39 19.11 4.72 5.88
CA MET A 39 18.83 5.99 6.53
C MET A 39 19.69 7.13 5.96
N PRO A 40 19.28 8.41 6.09
CA PRO A 40 20.05 9.56 5.62
C PRO A 40 21.47 9.71 6.21
N ASP A 41 21.75 9.07 7.35
CA ASP A 41 23.06 9.04 8.00
C ASP A 41 23.94 7.84 7.53
N GLY A 42 23.45 7.03 6.60
CA GLY A 42 24.12 5.85 6.08
C GLY A 42 23.95 4.59 6.94
N SER A 43 23.23 4.66 8.06
CA SER A 43 22.85 3.47 8.81
C SER A 43 21.76 2.69 8.08
N VAL A 44 21.66 1.39 8.35
CA VAL A 44 20.60 0.53 7.81
C VAL A 44 19.64 0.17 8.93
N ALA A 45 18.34 0.35 8.69
CA ALA A 45 17.27 -0.02 9.62
C ALA A 45 16.31 -1.04 8.97
N GLY A 46 15.54 -1.75 9.78
CA GLY A 46 14.54 -2.72 9.28
C GLY A 46 14.81 -4.17 9.69
N PRO A 47 14.16 -5.15 9.04
CA PRO A 47 13.32 -5.02 7.84
C PRO A 47 12.03 -4.23 8.10
N PHE A 48 11.58 -3.47 7.11
CA PHE A 48 10.28 -2.79 7.11
C PHE A 48 9.31 -3.47 6.15
N HIS A 49 8.03 -3.43 6.48
CA HIS A 49 6.94 -3.92 5.64
C HIS A 49 6.43 -2.77 4.78
N HIS A 50 6.70 -2.85 3.49
CA HIS A 50 6.27 -1.90 2.47
C HIS A 50 4.97 -2.41 1.88
N TYR A 51 3.90 -1.65 2.03
CA TYR A 51 2.67 -1.83 1.27
C TYR A 51 2.65 -0.79 0.18
N CYS A 52 2.73 -1.22 -1.07
CA CYS A 52 2.96 -0.38 -2.22
C CYS A 52 1.81 -0.45 -3.23
N LYS A 53 1.64 0.64 -3.98
CA LYS A 53 0.76 0.68 -5.15
C LYS A 53 1.43 1.41 -6.30
N GLY A 54 1.14 0.97 -7.52
CA GLY A 54 1.54 1.68 -8.73
C GLY A 54 0.65 2.90 -8.98
N ILE A 55 1.27 4.04 -9.26
CA ILE A 55 0.61 5.24 -9.79
C ILE A 55 1.28 5.65 -11.11
N GLU A 56 0.68 6.58 -11.83
CA GLU A 56 1.20 7.09 -13.12
C GLU A 56 1.55 5.97 -14.12
N GLY A 57 0.64 5.00 -14.29
CA GLY A 57 0.86 3.86 -15.17
C GLY A 57 1.96 2.90 -14.70
N GLY A 58 2.29 2.92 -13.40
CA GLY A 58 3.31 2.06 -12.79
C GLY A 58 4.72 2.65 -12.80
N LYS A 59 4.88 3.89 -13.26
CA LYS A 59 6.20 4.57 -13.23
C LYS A 59 6.63 5.02 -11.84
N ILE A 60 5.68 5.08 -10.91
CA ILE A 60 5.95 5.40 -9.51
C ILE A 60 5.28 4.32 -8.66
N LEU A 61 6.03 3.69 -7.75
CA LEU A 61 5.45 2.95 -6.64
C LEU A 61 5.38 3.87 -5.44
N GLN A 62 4.19 4.08 -4.90
CA GLN A 62 3.96 4.79 -3.65
C GLN A 62 3.80 3.75 -2.54
N CYS A 63 4.56 3.87 -1.45
CA CYS A 63 4.65 2.85 -0.40
C CYS A 63 4.41 3.41 1.00
N LEU A 64 3.76 2.61 1.83
CA LEU A 64 3.53 2.83 3.26
C LEU A 64 4.39 1.82 4.03
N LEU A 65 5.24 2.30 4.95
CA LEU A 65 6.20 1.46 5.66
C LEU A 65 5.77 1.25 7.12
N PHE A 66 5.83 -0.01 7.57
CA PHE A 66 5.51 -0.43 8.93
C PHE A 66 6.60 -1.30 9.53
N LYS A 67 6.70 -1.34 10.87
CA LYS A 67 7.64 -2.22 11.59
C LYS A 67 7.15 -3.66 11.76
N SER A 68 5.87 -3.90 11.52
CA SER A 68 5.25 -5.23 11.56
C SER A 68 4.03 -5.26 10.65
N THR A 69 3.46 -6.45 10.42
CA THR A 69 2.16 -6.63 9.75
C THR A 69 0.99 -6.62 10.74
N ASP A 70 1.20 -6.14 11.97
CA ASP A 70 0.12 -6.01 12.94
C ASP A 70 -0.89 -4.99 12.42
N PRO A 71 -2.21 -5.26 12.45
CA PRO A 71 -3.22 -4.30 12.00
C PRO A 71 -3.17 -2.93 12.69
N GLU A 72 -2.61 -2.86 13.90
CA GLU A 72 -2.43 -1.63 14.68
C GLU A 72 -0.99 -1.07 14.57
N ALA A 73 -0.16 -1.61 13.67
CA ALA A 73 1.19 -1.11 13.44
C ALA A 73 1.16 0.36 13.02
N ARG A 74 2.02 1.17 13.65
CA ARG A 74 2.16 2.58 13.27
C ARG A 74 2.91 2.70 11.95
N LEU A 75 2.40 3.54 11.07
CA LEU A 75 3.13 4.02 9.91
C LEU A 75 4.42 4.71 10.40
N VAL A 76 5.56 4.30 9.88
CA VAL A 76 6.86 4.88 10.24
C VAL A 76 7.44 5.75 9.14
N GLU A 77 7.08 5.48 7.88
CA GLU A 77 7.61 6.20 6.72
C GLU A 77 6.71 6.07 5.48
N ILE A 78 6.91 6.98 4.52
CA ILE A 78 6.32 6.95 3.19
C ILE A 78 7.48 6.99 2.20
N GLU A 79 7.48 6.06 1.25
CA GLU A 79 8.53 5.94 0.24
C GLU A 79 7.95 5.99 -1.18
N TYR A 80 8.74 6.52 -2.13
CA TYR A 80 8.43 6.49 -3.55
C TYR A 80 9.57 5.87 -4.36
N PHE A 81 9.28 4.80 -5.08
CA PHE A 81 10.17 4.23 -6.08
C PHE A 81 9.82 4.85 -7.42
N ILE A 82 10.74 5.60 -8.01
CA ILE A 82 10.48 6.39 -9.22
C ILE A 82 11.29 5.83 -10.39
N ALA A 83 10.64 5.62 -11.53
CA ALA A 83 11.29 5.13 -12.74
C ALA A 83 12.47 6.03 -13.17
N LYS A 84 13.55 5.41 -13.63
CA LYS A 84 14.83 6.08 -13.94
C LYS A 84 14.69 7.18 -15.01
N ASP A 85 13.77 7.03 -15.96
CA ASP A 85 13.48 8.03 -17.00
C ASP A 85 12.93 9.33 -16.39
N ILE A 86 11.99 9.23 -15.44
CA ILE A 86 11.44 10.40 -14.74
C ILE A 86 12.52 11.11 -13.94
N VAL A 87 13.32 10.37 -13.18
CA VAL A 87 14.31 10.97 -12.26
C VAL A 87 15.40 11.71 -13.03
N ARG A 88 15.92 11.14 -14.12
CA ARG A 88 17.01 11.74 -14.91
C ARG A 88 16.64 13.08 -15.55
N GLU A 89 15.37 13.28 -15.85
CA GLU A 89 14.89 14.53 -16.47
C GLU A 89 14.58 15.63 -15.44
N ASN A 90 14.22 15.25 -14.21
CA ASN A 90 13.60 16.19 -13.25
C ASN A 90 14.40 16.41 -11.96
N VAL A 91 15.40 15.58 -11.66
CA VAL A 91 16.16 15.65 -10.41
C VAL A 91 17.58 16.13 -10.66
N SER A 92 17.98 17.19 -9.95
CA SER A 92 19.34 17.72 -10.05
C SER A 92 20.37 16.68 -9.61
N LEU A 93 21.56 16.73 -10.18
CA LEU A 93 22.65 15.81 -9.78
C LEU A 93 23.00 15.93 -8.29
N TYR A 94 22.87 17.13 -7.71
CA TYR A 94 23.05 17.35 -6.29
C TYR A 94 22.03 16.57 -5.44
N THR A 95 20.74 16.67 -5.79
CA THR A 95 19.67 15.94 -5.11
C THR A 95 19.83 14.43 -5.28
N TRP A 96 20.15 13.99 -6.50
CA TRP A 96 20.42 12.58 -6.80
C TRP A 96 21.52 12.03 -5.89
N ASN A 97 22.71 12.64 -5.88
CA ASN A 97 23.84 12.15 -5.11
C ASN A 97 23.61 12.15 -3.58
N ARG A 98 22.63 12.92 -3.09
CA ARG A 98 22.32 13.01 -1.66
C ARG A 98 21.27 12.00 -1.19
N HIS A 99 20.32 11.63 -2.05
CA HIS A 99 19.12 10.89 -1.65
C HIS A 99 18.95 9.56 -2.40
N TYR A 100 19.66 9.37 -3.50
CA TYR A 100 19.59 8.14 -4.28
C TYR A 100 20.31 7.00 -3.57
N HIS A 101 19.62 5.87 -3.48
CA HIS A 101 20.17 4.54 -3.24
C HIS A 101 19.55 3.58 -4.27
N ASP A 102 20.21 2.47 -4.57
CA ASP A 102 19.70 1.50 -5.53
C ASP A 102 18.79 0.49 -4.82
N HIS A 103 17.50 0.55 -5.14
CA HIS A 103 16.50 -0.40 -4.67
C HIS A 103 16.67 -1.82 -5.24
N ALA A 104 17.68 -2.10 -6.07
CA ALA A 104 17.97 -3.44 -6.57
C ALA A 104 18.24 -4.45 -5.44
N GLU A 105 18.86 -4.03 -4.33
CA GLU A 105 19.06 -4.89 -3.17
C GLU A 105 17.73 -5.13 -2.44
N GLU A 106 16.94 -4.07 -2.27
CA GLU A 106 15.65 -4.09 -1.55
C GLU A 106 14.57 -4.89 -2.30
N VAL A 107 14.56 -4.84 -3.64
CA VAL A 107 13.65 -5.63 -4.51
C VAL A 107 14.14 -7.07 -4.70
N ALA A 108 15.45 -7.33 -4.66
CA ALA A 108 15.98 -8.68 -4.82
C ALA A 108 15.74 -9.57 -3.59
N THR A 109 15.53 -8.97 -2.41
CA THR A 109 15.35 -9.71 -1.15
C THR A 109 13.90 -10.02 -0.79
N GLY A 110 12.91 -9.45 -1.49
CA GLY A 110 11.49 -9.79 -1.33
C GLY A 110 10.65 -8.56 -1.13
#